data_AF-A0A399ZBP0-F1
#
_entry.id   AF-A0A399ZBP0-F1
#
_cell.length_a   1.000
_cell.length_b   1.000
_cell.length_c   1.000
_cell.angle_alpha   90.00
_cell.angle_beta   90.00
_cell.angle_gamma   90.00
#
_symmetry.space_group_name_H-M   'P 1'
#
loop_
_entity.id
_entity.type
_entity.pdbx_description
1 polymer ?
#
loop_
_entity_poly.entity_id
_entity_poly.type
_entity_poly.pdbx_seq_one_letter_code
_entity_poly.pdbx_strand_id
1 'polypeptide(L)'
;MAPAFCRKREWEANASLAERLHLVLRIGLASCQTLVEDLAEPVRFQLDEVEIGLLDRLRLPNEAAVFDRVVAEIRPLLAELYGRDGYSLARVSEDPRRALSIHLRAQEAPTLETLLARIGSATPVTA
;
A
#
# COMPACT_ATOMS: atom_id res chain seq x y z
N MET A 1 -3.78 -17.54 36.88
CA MET A 1 -4.20 -16.41 36.04
C MET A 1 -3.00 -16.01 35.19
N ALA A 2 -2.90 -16.51 33.96
CA ALA A 2 -1.78 -16.20 33.08
C ALA A 2 -1.88 -14.73 32.62
N PRO A 3 -0.77 -13.98 32.50
CA PRO A 3 -0.83 -12.62 31.98
C PRO A 3 -1.38 -12.65 30.55
N ALA A 4 -2.38 -11.81 30.28
CA ALA A 4 -2.88 -11.60 28.94
C ALA A 4 -1.73 -11.04 28.08
N PHE A 5 -1.27 -11.82 27.12
CA PHE A 5 -0.31 -11.34 26.13
C PHE A 5 -1.01 -10.33 25.22
N CYS A 6 -0.99 -9.05 25.59
CA CYS A 6 -1.37 -7.97 24.68
C CYS A 6 -0.35 -7.96 23.54
N ARG A 7 -0.78 -8.34 22.33
CA ARG A 7 0.09 -8.20 21.15
C ARG A 7 0.39 -6.73 20.96
N LYS A 8 1.66 -6.39 20.74
CA LYS A 8 2.15 -5.02 20.48
C LYS A 8 1.40 -4.28 19.34
N ARG A 9 0.61 -5.00 18.54
CA ARG A 9 -0.21 -4.49 17.44
C ARG A 9 -1.61 -5.10 17.42
N GLU A 10 -2.31 -5.03 18.55
CA GLU A 10 -3.66 -5.60 18.70
C GLU A 10 -4.67 -5.06 17.65
N TRP A 11 -4.50 -3.80 17.24
CA TRP A 11 -5.30 -3.18 16.17
C TRP A 11 -5.10 -3.82 14.79
N GLU A 12 -3.94 -4.43 14.50
CA GLU A 12 -3.70 -5.17 13.26
C GLU A 12 -4.51 -6.48 13.21
N ALA A 13 -5.04 -6.99 14.33
CA ALA A 13 -5.78 -8.25 14.30
C ALA A 13 -7.12 -8.14 13.58
N ASN A 14 -7.74 -6.94 13.59
CA ASN A 14 -9.10 -6.71 13.08
C ASN A 14 -9.17 -5.84 11.82
N ALA A 15 -8.08 -5.17 11.43
CA ALA A 15 -8.07 -4.33 10.23
C ALA A 15 -7.89 -5.17 8.95
N SER A 16 -8.65 -4.85 7.90
CA SER A 16 -8.49 -5.43 6.55
C SER A 16 -7.13 -5.07 5.93
N LEU A 17 -6.72 -5.76 4.86
CA LEU A 17 -5.48 -5.40 4.17
C LEU A 17 -5.58 -3.99 3.59
N ALA A 18 -6.76 -3.63 3.05
CA ALA A 18 -7.01 -2.31 2.49
C ALA A 18 -6.87 -1.20 3.56
N GLU A 19 -7.41 -1.40 4.76
CA GLU A 19 -7.27 -0.44 5.86
C GLU A 19 -5.82 -0.27 6.31
N ARG A 20 -5.06 -1.37 6.40
CA ARG A 20 -3.63 -1.31 6.74
C ARG A 20 -2.83 -0.60 5.66
N LEU A 21 -3.13 -0.91 4.40
CA LEU A 21 -2.44 -0.31 3.25
C LEU A 21 -2.76 1.19 3.16
N HIS A 22 -4.01 1.59 3.41
CA HIS A 22 -4.42 3.00 3.50
C HIS A 22 -3.57 3.74 4.54
N LEU A 23 -3.48 3.20 5.76
CA LEU A 23 -2.69 3.83 6.82
C LEU A 23 -1.21 3.95 6.43
N VAL A 24 -0.61 2.88 5.89
CA VAL A 24 0.81 2.85 5.51
C VAL A 24 1.09 3.85 4.39
N LEU A 25 0.23 3.90 3.37
CA LEU A 25 0.36 4.87 2.27
C LEU A 25 0.20 6.30 2.79
N ARG A 26 -0.75 6.56 3.69
CA ARG A 26 -0.94 7.89 4.28
C ARG A 26 0.30 8.35 5.05
N ILE A 27 0.84 7.48 5.90
CA ILE A 27 2.06 7.77 6.67
C ILE A 27 3.25 7.97 5.73
N GLY A 28 3.39 7.11 4.69
CA GLY A 28 4.47 7.21 3.71
C GLY A 28 4.45 8.52 2.94
N LEU A 29 3.28 8.91 2.40
CA LEU A 29 3.11 10.17 1.68
C LEU A 29 3.34 11.39 2.58
N ALA A 30 2.84 11.37 3.81
CA ALA A 30 3.09 12.46 4.77
C ALA A 30 4.58 12.58 5.10
N SER A 31 5.28 11.44 5.24
CA SER A 31 6.73 11.42 5.45
C SER A 31 7.49 11.96 4.24
N CYS A 32 7.02 11.66 3.01
CA CYS A 32 7.58 12.26 1.80
C CYS A 32 7.44 13.79 1.82
N GLN A 33 6.31 14.31 2.29
CA GLN A 33 6.09 15.75 2.38
C GLN A 33 7.08 16.39 3.35
N THR A 34 7.21 15.81 4.55
CA THR A 34 8.20 16.27 5.54
C THR A 34 9.63 16.22 4.99
N LEU A 35 10.00 15.17 4.26
CA LEU A 35 11.34 15.07 3.68
C LEU A 35 11.61 16.12 2.59
N VAL A 36 10.60 16.50 1.81
CA VAL A 36 10.74 17.60 0.83
C VAL A 36 10.96 18.94 1.54
N GLU A 37 10.35 19.14 2.71
CA GLU A 37 10.42 20.38 3.49
C GLU A 37 11.71 20.50 4.32
N ASP A 38 12.17 19.38 4.91
CA ASP A 38 13.28 19.36 5.87
C ASP A 38 14.67 19.26 5.22
N LEU A 39 14.76 18.75 3.99
CA LEU A 39 16.06 18.51 3.34
C LEU A 39 16.58 19.77 2.64
N ALA A 40 17.86 20.06 2.88
CA ALA A 40 18.55 21.19 2.27
C ALA A 40 18.69 21.07 0.74
N GLU A 41 18.68 19.84 0.21
CA GLU A 41 18.66 19.55 -1.22
C GLU A 41 17.27 19.10 -1.67
N PRO A 42 16.81 19.54 -2.85
CA PRO A 42 15.47 19.20 -3.34
C PRO A 42 15.38 17.72 -3.69
N VAL A 43 14.76 16.94 -2.81
CA VAL A 43 14.38 15.55 -3.08
C VAL A 43 13.09 15.52 -3.89
N ARG A 44 13.04 14.67 -4.92
CA ARG A 44 11.84 14.41 -5.70
C ARG A 44 11.47 12.95 -5.55
N PHE A 45 10.18 12.70 -5.32
CA PHE A 45 9.63 11.36 -5.22
C PHE A 45 8.97 10.97 -6.54
N GLN A 46 9.15 9.70 -6.91
CA GLN A 46 8.43 9.10 -8.02
C GLN A 46 7.03 8.70 -7.52
N LEU A 47 6.00 9.44 -7.94
CA LEU A 47 4.62 9.32 -7.44
C LEU A 47 3.70 8.54 -8.38
N ASP A 48 4.22 8.03 -9.50
CA ASP A 48 3.55 7.13 -10.42
C ASP A 48 3.85 5.66 -10.16
N GLU A 49 4.73 5.33 -9.22
CA GLU A 49 5.07 3.94 -8.90
C GLU A 49 4.96 3.61 -7.41
N VAL A 50 4.45 2.42 -7.10
CA VAL A 50 4.42 1.87 -5.74
C VAL A 50 4.75 0.39 -5.78
N GLU A 51 5.65 -0.07 -4.92
CA GLU A 51 5.85 -1.50 -4.67
C GLU A 51 5.25 -1.90 -3.32
N ILE A 52 4.41 -2.93 -3.33
CA ILE A 52 3.78 -3.50 -2.14
C ILE A 52 4.30 -4.92 -1.94
N GLY A 53 5.09 -5.12 -0.88
CA GLY A 53 5.64 -6.42 -0.52
C GLY A 53 4.86 -7.12 0.59
N LEU A 54 4.37 -8.33 0.32
CA LEU A 54 3.74 -9.23 1.28
C LEU A 54 4.74 -10.28 1.76
N LEU A 55 5.35 -10.01 2.91
CA LEU A 55 6.53 -10.76 3.39
C LEU A 55 6.22 -12.15 3.97
N ASP A 56 4.97 -12.41 4.36
CA ASP A 56 4.56 -13.69 4.94
C ASP A 56 4.29 -14.73 3.85
N ARG A 57 5.36 -15.38 3.39
CA ARG A 57 5.30 -16.42 2.34
C ARG A 57 4.48 -17.66 2.72
N LEU A 58 4.30 -17.94 4.02
CA LEU A 58 3.60 -19.15 4.47
C LEU A 58 2.09 -18.97 4.33
N ARG A 59 1.61 -17.74 4.53
CA ARG A 59 0.19 -17.39 4.38
C ARG A 59 -0.14 -16.84 2.99
N LEU A 60 0.80 -16.14 2.38
CA LEU A 60 0.65 -15.44 1.10
C LEU A 60 1.80 -15.86 0.17
N PRO A 61 1.79 -17.10 -0.33
CA PRO A 61 2.80 -17.55 -1.28
C PRO A 61 2.74 -16.72 -2.56
N ASN A 62 3.88 -16.61 -3.25
CA ASN A 62 3.98 -15.88 -4.51
C ASN A 62 3.37 -16.68 -5.68
N GLU A 63 2.05 -16.74 -5.70
CA GLU A 63 1.24 -17.46 -6.68
C GLU A 63 0.24 -16.51 -7.34
N ALA A 64 -0.16 -16.81 -8.58
CA ALA A 64 -1.11 -15.98 -9.33
C ALA A 64 -2.46 -15.85 -8.60
N ALA A 65 -2.96 -16.94 -8.01
CA ALA A 65 -4.23 -16.93 -7.27
C ALA A 65 -4.18 -16.07 -6.00
N VAL A 66 -3.01 -15.93 -5.37
CA VAL A 66 -2.83 -15.04 -4.20
C VAL A 66 -2.74 -13.59 -4.67
N PHE A 67 -2.01 -13.34 -5.76
CA PHE A 67 -1.96 -12.04 -6.41
C PHE A 67 -3.37 -11.54 -6.76
N ASP A 68 -4.19 -12.32 -7.45
CA ASP A 68 -5.53 -11.91 -7.87
C ASP A 68 -6.42 -11.54 -6.68
N ARG A 69 -6.32 -12.30 -5.59
CA ARG A 69 -7.06 -12.05 -4.35
C ARG A 69 -6.63 -10.75 -3.67
N VAL A 70 -5.33 -10.54 -3.54
CA VAL A 70 -4.76 -9.33 -2.95
C VAL A 70 -5.13 -8.11 -3.79
N VAL A 71 -4.99 -8.22 -5.12
CA VAL A 71 -5.35 -7.17 -6.07
C VAL A 71 -6.82 -6.81 -5.94
N ALA A 72 -7.73 -7.79 -5.84
CA ALA A 72 -9.15 -7.52 -5.65
C ALA A 72 -9.44 -6.71 -4.38
N GLU A 73 -8.73 -6.99 -3.29
CA GLU A 73 -8.90 -6.29 -2.01
C GLU A 73 -8.35 -4.85 -2.03
N ILE A 74 -7.21 -4.62 -2.67
CA ILE A 74 -6.56 -3.30 -2.67
C ILE A 74 -7.02 -2.37 -3.81
N ARG A 75 -7.64 -2.93 -4.86
CA ARG A 75 -8.08 -2.16 -6.04
C ARG A 75 -9.00 -0.98 -5.73
N PRO A 76 -9.98 -1.07 -4.80
CA PRO A 76 -10.82 0.09 -4.45
C PRO A 76 -9.99 1.26 -3.91
N LEU A 77 -9.07 0.98 -2.97
CA LEU A 77 -8.17 2.00 -2.43
C LEU A 77 -7.30 2.65 -3.52
N LEU A 78 -6.74 1.83 -4.40
CA LEU A 78 -5.90 2.33 -5.50
C LEU A 78 -6.71 3.14 -6.53
N ALA A 79 -7.97 2.79 -6.76
CA ALA A 79 -8.87 3.54 -7.62
C ALA A 79 -9.19 4.93 -7.05
N GLU A 80 -9.26 5.09 -5.72
CA GLU A 80 -9.40 6.40 -5.08
C GLU A 80 -8.13 7.26 -5.23
N LEU A 81 -6.95 6.64 -5.21
CA LEU A 81 -5.67 7.35 -5.29
C LEU A 81 -5.28 7.72 -6.73
N TYR A 82 -5.43 6.81 -7.68
CA TYR A 82 -4.92 6.95 -9.05
C TYR A 82 -6.02 6.96 -10.11
N GLY A 83 -7.29 6.86 -9.72
CA GLY A 83 -8.42 6.71 -10.65
C GLY A 83 -8.64 5.25 -11.05
N ARG A 84 -9.88 4.90 -11.43
CA ARG A 84 -10.32 3.50 -11.65
C ARG A 84 -9.46 2.74 -12.67
N ASP A 85 -9.09 3.41 -13.75
CA ASP A 85 -8.33 2.85 -14.87
C ASP A 85 -6.95 3.53 -15.03
N GLY A 86 -6.57 4.39 -14.08
CA GLY A 86 -5.37 5.22 -14.15
C GLY A 86 -4.08 4.50 -13.77
N TYR A 87 -4.09 3.18 -13.59
CA TYR A 87 -2.91 2.41 -13.19
C TYR A 87 -2.95 0.95 -13.66
N SER A 88 -1.78 0.31 -13.64
CA SER A 88 -1.57 -1.11 -13.89
C SER A 88 -0.94 -1.78 -12.66
N LEU A 89 -1.19 -3.07 -12.47
CA LEU A 89 -0.66 -3.89 -11.38
C LEU A 89 0.01 -5.14 -11.97
N ALA A 90 1.21 -5.45 -11.53
CA ALA A 90 1.94 -6.65 -11.93
C ALA A 90 2.67 -7.29 -10.74
N ARG A 91 2.92 -8.60 -10.83
CA ARG A 91 3.86 -9.25 -9.92
C ARG A 91 5.28 -8.85 -10.30
N VAL A 92 6.10 -8.49 -9.31
CA VAL A 92 7.52 -8.16 -9.54
C VAL A 92 8.33 -9.39 -9.95
N SER A 93 7.93 -10.58 -9.49
CA SER A 93 8.63 -11.84 -9.77
C SER A 93 7.64 -13.00 -9.77
N GLU A 94 7.88 -13.99 -10.62
CA GLU A 94 7.12 -15.26 -10.64
C GLU A 94 7.82 -16.38 -9.86
N ASP A 95 9.03 -16.14 -9.33
CA ASP A 95 9.74 -17.10 -8.48
C ASP A 95 8.96 -17.36 -7.16
N PRO A 96 8.47 -18.59 -6.92
CA PRO A 96 7.71 -18.93 -5.72
C PRO A 96 8.56 -18.85 -4.44
N ARG A 97 9.89 -18.77 -4.54
CA ARG A 97 10.80 -18.62 -3.39
C ARG A 97 10.88 -17.18 -2.88
N ARG A 98 10.40 -16.21 -3.66
CA ARG A 98 10.35 -14.79 -3.27
C ARG A 98 9.02 -14.46 -2.60
N ALA A 99 9.02 -13.37 -1.83
CA ALA A 99 7.78 -12.79 -1.32
C ALA A 99 6.92 -12.30 -2.49
N LEU A 100 5.60 -12.29 -2.30
CA LEU A 100 4.70 -11.67 -3.26
C LEU A 100 4.91 -10.16 -3.21
N SER A 101 5.55 -9.60 -4.24
CA SER A 101 5.66 -8.16 -4.45
C SER A 101 4.78 -7.75 -5.62
N ILE A 102 3.96 -6.72 -5.41
CA ILE A 102 3.07 -6.14 -6.40
C ILE A 102 3.62 -4.76 -6.77
N HIS A 103 3.85 -4.55 -8.06
CA HIS A 103 4.25 -3.26 -8.61
C HIS A 103 3.03 -2.58 -9.22
N LEU A 104 2.78 -1.36 -8.77
CA LEU A 104 1.82 -0.44 -9.34
C LEU A 104 2.56 0.56 -10.22
N ARG A 105 1.99 0.80 -11.42
CA ARG A 105 2.36 1.92 -12.29
C ARG A 105 1.13 2.71 -12.68
N ALA A 106 1.07 3.97 -12.27
CA ALA A 106 0.07 4.93 -12.69
C ALA A 106 0.41 5.46 -14.09
N GLN A 107 -0.63 5.80 -14.86
CA GLN A 107 -0.47 6.40 -16.19
C GLN A 107 0.01 7.85 -16.11
N GLU A 108 -0.38 8.55 -15.04
CA GLU A 108 -0.01 9.92 -14.75
C GLU A 108 0.53 9.98 -13.31
N ALA A 109 1.59 10.77 -13.10
CA ALA A 109 2.16 11.03 -11.78
C ALA A 109 1.39 12.18 -11.11
N PRO A 110 0.52 11.93 -10.12
CA PRO A 110 -0.18 13.01 -9.43
C PRO A 110 0.80 13.74 -8.50
N THR A 111 0.47 14.98 -8.10
CA THR A 111 1.29 15.69 -7.12
C THR A 111 1.11 15.09 -5.72
N LEU A 112 2.11 15.28 -4.85
CA LEU A 112 2.07 14.77 -3.48
C LEU A 112 0.85 15.30 -2.71
N GLU A 113 0.55 16.59 -2.86
CA GLU A 113 -0.64 17.24 -2.29
C GLU A 113 -1.94 16.56 -2.76
N THR A 114 -2.02 16.22 -4.05
CA THR A 114 -3.19 15.54 -4.62
C THR A 114 -3.35 14.14 -4.02
N LEU A 115 -2.27 13.37 -3.89
CA LEU A 115 -2.31 12.03 -3.29
C LEU A 115 -2.69 12.09 -1.80
N LEU A 116 -2.17 13.08 -1.06
CA LEU A 116 -2.51 13.31 0.34
C LEU A 116 -3.98 13.72 0.53
N ALA A 117 -4.50 14.58 -0.35
CA ALA A 117 -5.90 14.95 -0.34
C ALA A 117 -6.80 13.72 -0.62
N ARG A 118 -6.47 12.92 -1.63
CA ARG A 118 -7.22 11.71 -2.00
C ARG A 118 -7.23 10.68 -0.86
N ILE A 119 -6.07 10.40 -0.25
CA ILE A 119 -5.99 9.43 0.85
C ILE A 119 -6.62 9.95 2.16
N GLY A 120 -6.66 11.26 2.36
CA GLY A 120 -7.36 11.87 3.49
C GLY A 120 -8.89 11.80 3.35
N SER A 121 -9.39 11.85 2.10
CA SER A 121 -10.82 11.67 1.78
C SER A 121 -11.24 10.21 1.59
N ALA A 122 -10.27 9.31 1.37
CA ALA A 122 -10.50 7.89 1.18
C ALA A 122 -11.16 7.31 2.44
N THR A 123 -12.40 6.84 2.29
CA THR A 123 -13.16 6.22 3.38
C THR A 123 -12.55 4.84 3.61
N PRO A 124 -12.26 4.42 4.86
CA PRO A 124 -11.75 3.08 5.10
C PRO A 124 -12.69 2.05 4.46
N VAL A 125 -12.14 1.16 3.63
CA VAL A 125 -12.88 0.09 2.98
C VAL A 125 -13.35 -0.88 4.06
N THR A 126 -14.58 -0.68 4.54
CA THR A 126 -15.28 -1.62 5.41
C THR A 126 -15.68 -2.82 4.56
N ALA A 127 -15.03 -3.97 4.81
CA ALA A 127 -15.39 -5.26 4.21
C ALA A 127 -16.63 -5.87 4.89
#